data_AF-A0A0B1SBL7-F1
#
_entry.id   AF-A0A0B1SBL7-F1
#
_cell.length_a   1.000
_cell.length_b   1.000
_cell.length_c   1.000
_cell.angle_alpha   90.00
_cell.angle_beta   90.00
_cell.angle_gamma   90.00
#
_symmetry.space_group_name_H-M   'P 1'
#
loop_
_entity.id
_entity.type
_entity.pdbx_description
1 polymer ?
#
loop_
_entity_poly.entity_id
_entity_poly.type
_entity_poly.pdbx_seq_one_letter_code
_entity_poly.pdbx_strand_id
1 'polypeptide(L)'
;MSKNILGHALYQLVVLFVLIFYGEKFFDIPSGRWAPLHSPPSIHFTIVFNTFVMMTLFNEINARKIHGERNVFSGLFSNPIYYVIWITTFVAQILIVQFGGRWFSTASLNIEQWLWCLALGIGTLLWGQVIFKVFLPRFFRQLFLLLRGSIRVTKSCFLAKGCF
;
A
#
# COMPACT_ATOMS: atom_id res chain seq x y z
N MET A 1 -14.86 -3.86 -2.15
CA MET A 1 -14.04 -2.62 -2.17
C MET A 1 -13.20 -2.47 -0.91
N SER A 2 -13.80 -2.52 0.29
CA SER A 2 -13.08 -2.28 1.56
C SER A 2 -11.87 -3.19 1.81
N LYS A 3 -11.88 -4.43 1.28
CA LYS A 3 -10.80 -5.42 1.44
C LYS A 3 -9.47 -4.96 0.82
N ASN A 4 -9.51 -4.37 -0.37
CA ASN A 4 -8.30 -3.91 -1.06
C ASN A 4 -7.78 -2.63 -0.40
N ILE A 5 -8.68 -1.73 -0.02
CA ILE A 5 -8.36 -0.49 0.69
C ILE A 5 -7.67 -0.82 2.03
N LEU A 6 -8.29 -1.69 2.85
CA LEU A 6 -7.74 -2.09 4.14
C LEU A 6 -6.42 -2.85 3.99
N GLY A 7 -6.31 -3.74 3.00
CA GLY A 7 -5.12 -4.54 2.77
C GLY A 7 -3.90 -3.72 2.32
N HIS A 8 -4.10 -2.73 1.44
CA HIS A 8 -3.03 -1.82 1.03
C HIS A 8 -2.67 -0.81 2.13
N ALA A 9 -3.66 -0.29 2.86
CA ALA A 9 -3.41 0.60 3.99
C ALA A 9 -2.61 -0.11 5.10
N LEU A 10 -2.93 -1.37 5.41
CA LEU A 10 -2.20 -2.16 6.40
C LEU A 10 -0.74 -2.39 5.97
N TYR A 11 -0.50 -2.69 4.69
CA TYR A 11 0.85 -2.85 4.17
C TYR A 11 1.67 -1.57 4.32
N GLN A 12 1.13 -0.44 3.88
CA GLN A 12 1.81 0.85 4.00
C GLN A 12 2.10 1.18 5.47
N LEU A 13 1.14 0.98 6.36
CA LEU A 13 1.30 1.25 7.78
C LEU A 13 2.40 0.37 8.41
N VAL A 14 2.41 -0.94 8.12
CA VAL A 14 3.43 -1.85 8.64
C VAL A 14 4.82 -1.49 8.11
N VAL A 15 4.97 -1.25 6.80
CA VAL A 15 6.26 -0.88 6.20
C VAL A 15 6.78 0.44 6.78
N LEU A 16 5.94 1.46 6.91
CA LEU A 16 6.36 2.74 7.48
C LEU A 16 6.75 2.61 8.94
N PHE A 17 6.02 1.85 9.75
CA PHE A 17 6.41 1.62 11.14
C PHE A 17 7.74 0.89 11.24
N VAL A 18 7.97 -0.13 10.40
CA VAL A 18 9.27 -0.82 10.34
C VAL A 18 10.38 0.16 9.96
N LEU A 19 10.18 1.03 8.97
CA LEU A 19 11.19 2.02 8.59
C LEU A 19 11.44 3.08 9.67
N ILE A 20 10.41 3.52 10.38
CA ILE A 20 10.56 4.50 11.47
C ILE A 20 11.33 3.89 12.66
N PHE A 21 11.02 2.65 13.06
CA PHE A 21 11.63 2.04 14.25
C PHE A 21 12.95 1.29 13.97
N TYR A 22 13.06 0.62 12.83
CA TYR A 22 14.19 -0.24 12.44
C TYR A 22 15.00 0.31 11.26
N GLY A 23 14.55 1.34 10.56
CA GLY A 23 15.26 1.89 9.40
C GLY A 23 16.66 2.41 9.74
N GLU A 24 16.87 2.96 10.94
CA GLU A 24 18.20 3.40 11.39
C GLU A 24 19.22 2.25 11.39
N LYS A 25 18.82 1.06 11.84
CA LYS A 25 19.68 -0.13 11.92
C LYS A 25 19.82 -0.83 10.56
N PHE A 26 18.78 -0.76 9.73
CA PHE A 26 18.78 -1.41 8.43
C PHE A 26 19.65 -0.68 7.40
N PHE A 27 19.66 0.65 7.44
CA PHE A 27 20.43 1.49 6.52
C PHE A 27 21.72 2.04 7.12
N ASP A 28 22.03 1.69 8.38
CA ASP A 28 23.20 2.17 9.15
C ASP A 28 23.35 3.71 9.09
N ILE A 29 22.24 4.41 9.30
CA ILE A 29 22.16 5.88 9.23
C ILE A 29 21.83 6.48 10.59
N PRO A 30 22.27 7.72 10.87
CA PRO A 30 21.93 8.40 12.10
C PRO A 30 20.42 8.60 12.22
N SER A 31 19.90 8.25 13.40
CA SER A 31 18.47 8.33 13.71
C SER A 31 17.96 9.76 13.66
N GLY A 32 16.92 10.01 12.88
CA GLY A 32 16.23 11.31 12.86
C GLY A 32 15.32 11.55 14.06
N ARG A 33 14.97 10.49 14.81
CA ARG A 33 13.89 10.50 15.83
C ARG A 33 14.11 11.44 17.01
N TRP A 34 15.36 11.63 17.41
CA TRP A 34 15.73 12.44 18.59
C TRP A 34 16.40 13.76 18.21
N ALA A 35 16.27 14.17 16.95
CA ALA A 35 16.92 15.37 16.46
C ALA A 35 16.21 16.63 17.01
N PRO A 36 16.95 17.67 17.45
CA PRO A 36 16.36 18.91 17.96
C PRO A 36 15.57 19.65 16.86
N LEU A 37 14.66 20.54 17.27
CA LEU A 37 13.71 21.23 16.37
C LEU A 37 14.35 22.01 15.20
N HIS A 38 15.61 22.43 15.34
CA HIS A 38 16.39 23.14 14.30
C HIS A 38 17.48 22.28 13.65
N SER A 39 17.37 20.96 13.75
CA SER A 39 18.30 20.05 13.10
C SER A 39 18.11 20.06 11.57
N PRO A 40 19.19 19.82 10.80
CA PRO A 40 19.08 19.63 9.36
C PRO A 40 18.19 18.42 9.04
N PRO A 41 17.55 18.39 7.85
CA PRO A 41 16.67 17.30 7.46
C PRO A 41 17.40 15.95 7.54
N SER A 42 16.77 14.96 8.17
CA SER A 42 17.39 13.65 8.36
C SER A 42 17.16 12.74 7.15
N ILE A 43 18.20 12.00 6.78
CA ILE A 43 18.13 10.97 5.75
C ILE A 43 17.10 9.89 6.14
N HIS A 44 17.03 9.56 7.44
CA HIS A 44 16.09 8.59 7.98
C HIS A 44 14.63 8.94 7.67
N PHE A 45 14.18 10.17 7.97
CA PHE A 45 12.81 10.58 7.63
C PHE A 45 12.60 10.77 6.13
N THR A 46 13.65 11.12 5.38
CA THR A 46 13.55 11.23 3.92
C THR A 46 13.32 9.85 3.27
N ILE A 47 13.95 8.78 3.76
CA ILE A 47 13.69 7.41 3.32
C ILE A 47 12.25 7.00 3.62
N VAL A 48 11.73 7.34 4.81
CA VAL A 48 10.33 7.07 5.19
C VAL A 48 9.37 7.79 4.24
N PHE A 49 9.60 9.08 3.99
CA PHE A 49 8.81 9.87 3.04
C PHE A 49 8.88 9.32 1.61
N ASN A 50 10.09 9.06 1.11
CA ASN A 50 10.27 8.57 -0.26
C ASN A 50 9.61 7.20 -0.45
N THR A 51 9.77 6.30 0.53
CA THR A 51 9.10 4.99 0.48
C THR A 51 7.58 5.12 0.52
N PHE A 52 7.03 6.02 1.33
CA PHE A 52 5.58 6.29 1.34
C PHE A 52 5.07 6.70 -0.04
N VAL A 53 5.70 7.71 -0.66
CA VAL A 53 5.29 8.19 -1.98
C VAL A 53 5.44 7.08 -3.02
N MET A 54 6.54 6.35 -2.98
CA MET A 54 6.77 5.24 -3.91
C MET A 54 5.71 4.13 -3.79
N MET A 55 5.35 3.74 -2.56
CA MET A 55 4.26 2.80 -2.32
C MET A 55 2.91 3.34 -2.82
N THR A 56 2.62 4.64 -2.67
CA THR A 56 1.39 5.23 -3.22
C THR A 56 1.37 5.20 -4.75
N LEU A 57 2.50 5.49 -5.40
CA LEU A 57 2.65 5.52 -6.85
C LEU A 57 2.46 4.13 -7.47
N PHE A 58 3.02 3.08 -6.87
CA PHE A 58 2.79 1.71 -7.33
C PHE A 58 1.41 1.18 -6.95
N ASN A 59 0.84 1.61 -5.83
CA ASN A 59 -0.53 1.25 -5.48
C ASN A 59 -1.55 1.82 -6.47
N GLU A 60 -1.28 2.97 -7.09
CA GLU A 60 -2.12 3.52 -8.16
C GLU A 60 -2.29 2.54 -9.34
N ILE A 61 -1.24 1.79 -9.68
CA ILE A 61 -1.29 0.75 -10.72
C ILE A 61 -2.24 -0.39 -10.31
N ASN A 62 -2.17 -0.85 -9.06
CA ASN A 62 -3.09 -1.87 -8.55
C ASN A 62 -4.54 -1.36 -8.46
N ALA A 63 -4.73 -0.08 -8.10
CA ALA A 63 -6.04 0.53 -7.94
C ALA A 63 -6.81 0.65 -9.26
N ARG A 64 -6.12 0.59 -10.42
CA ARG A 64 -6.76 0.62 -11.74
C ARG A 64 -7.64 -0.61 -12.02
N LYS A 65 -7.32 -1.77 -11.44
CA LYS A 65 -8.01 -3.04 -11.71
C LYS A 65 -8.54 -3.64 -10.41
N ILE A 66 -9.65 -3.10 -9.92
CA ILE A 66 -10.28 -3.54 -8.65
C ILE A 66 -11.14 -4.81 -8.84
N HIS A 67 -11.53 -5.12 -10.07
CA HIS A 67 -12.42 -6.23 -10.41
C HIS A 67 -11.66 -7.44 -10.98
N GLY A 68 -11.00 -8.23 -10.12
CA GLY A 68 -10.63 -9.63 -10.40
C GLY A 68 -9.66 -9.92 -11.56
N GLU A 69 -9.26 -8.93 -12.34
CA GLU A 69 -8.28 -9.07 -13.41
C GLU A 69 -6.86 -9.19 -12.83
N ARG A 70 -6.19 -10.31 -13.08
CA ARG A 70 -4.82 -10.56 -12.58
C ARG A 70 -3.75 -9.71 -13.27
N ASN A 71 -3.99 -9.29 -14.52
CA ASN A 71 -3.02 -8.52 -15.30
C ASN A 71 -3.20 -7.01 -15.08
N VAL A 72 -2.59 -6.48 -14.01
CA VAL A 72 -2.56 -5.04 -13.72
C VAL A 72 -1.87 -4.21 -14.82
N PHE A 73 -0.98 -4.85 -15.60
CA PHE A 73 -0.28 -4.23 -16.72
C PHE A 73 -1.09 -4.24 -18.04
N SER A 74 -2.20 -4.98 -18.11
CA SER A 74 -3.01 -5.04 -19.33
C SER A 74 -3.66 -3.68 -19.60
N GLY A 75 -3.43 -3.15 -20.80
CA GLY A 75 -3.93 -1.84 -21.22
C GLY A 75 -3.27 -0.66 -20.52
N LEU A 76 -2.12 -0.80 -19.85
CA LEU A 76 -1.43 0.33 -19.20
C LEU A 76 -1.19 1.50 -20.17
N PHE A 77 -0.76 1.16 -21.39
CA PHE A 77 -0.45 2.11 -22.46
C PHE A 77 -1.68 2.53 -23.29
N SER A 78 -2.88 2.01 -22.98
CA SER A 78 -4.08 2.35 -23.76
C SER A 78 -4.63 3.73 -23.44
N ASN A 79 -4.26 4.31 -22.30
CA ASN A 79 -4.70 5.64 -21.88
C ASN A 79 -3.48 6.55 -21.66
N PRO A 80 -3.26 7.57 -22.52
CA PRO A 80 -2.09 8.43 -22.40
C PRO A 80 -2.07 9.27 -21.13
N ILE A 81 -3.22 9.66 -20.62
CA ILE A 81 -3.33 10.45 -19.38
C ILE A 81 -2.73 9.68 -18.20
N TYR A 82 -2.95 8.36 -18.16
CA TYR A 82 -2.50 7.53 -17.05
C TYR A 82 -0.97 7.52 -16.92
N TYR A 83 -0.24 7.15 -17.99
CA TYR A 83 1.21 7.08 -17.90
C TYR A 83 1.85 8.47 -17.81
N VAL A 84 1.21 9.53 -18.35
CA VAL A 84 1.69 10.91 -18.21
C VAL A 84 1.67 11.33 -16.73
N ILE A 85 0.56 11.12 -16.03
CA ILE A 85 0.46 11.45 -14.60
C ILE A 85 1.48 10.64 -13.81
N TRP A 86 1.55 9.33 -14.06
CA TRP A 86 2.46 8.43 -13.35
C TRP A 86 3.95 8.80 -13.54
N ILE A 87 4.37 9.10 -14.77
CA ILE A 87 5.74 9.53 -15.06
C ILE A 87 6.01 10.91 -14.46
N THR A 88 5.05 11.84 -14.56
CA THR A 88 5.21 13.20 -14.03
C THR A 88 5.38 13.18 -12.52
N THR A 89 4.58 12.39 -11.80
CA THR A 89 4.69 12.24 -10.34
C THR A 89 6.00 11.54 -9.94
N PHE A 90 6.45 10.54 -10.70
CA PHE A 90 7.75 9.89 -10.47
C PHE A 90 8.92 10.87 -10.64
N VAL A 91 8.93 11.66 -11.71
CA VAL A 91 9.96 12.67 -11.96
C VAL A 91 9.91 13.77 -10.91
N ALA A 92 8.71 14.25 -10.55
CA ALA A 92 8.55 15.23 -9.48
C ALA A 92 9.10 14.69 -8.14
N GLN A 93 8.89 13.41 -7.84
CA GLN A 93 9.42 12.79 -6.64
C GLN A 93 10.95 12.77 -6.62
N ILE A 94 11.60 12.50 -7.76
CA ILE A 94 13.07 12.60 -7.88
C ILE A 94 13.53 14.03 -7.59
N LEU A 95 12.86 15.03 -8.15
CA LEU A 95 13.20 16.44 -7.95
C LEU A 95 13.01 16.88 -6.49
N ILE A 96 11.93 16.47 -5.84
CA ILE A 96 11.63 16.82 -4.44
C ILE A 96 12.67 16.19 -3.50
N VAL A 97 13.05 14.93 -3.72
CA VAL A 97 13.98 14.25 -2.82
C VAL A 97 15.41 14.77 -2.99
N GLN A 98 15.84 15.04 -4.23
CA GLN A 98 17.22 15.48 -4.48
C GLN A 98 17.43 17.00 -4.35
N PHE A 99 16.41 17.82 -4.63
CA PHE A 99 16.54 19.28 -4.66
C PHE A 99 15.54 20.01 -3.73
N GLY A 100 14.58 19.32 -3.13
CA GLY A 100 13.51 19.93 -2.32
C GLY A 100 13.88 20.28 -0.87
N GLY A 101 15.14 20.14 -0.48
CA GLY A 101 15.54 20.02 0.93
C GLY A 101 15.08 21.13 1.89
N ARG A 102 15.01 22.39 1.45
CA ARG A 102 14.54 23.50 2.30
C ARG A 102 13.02 23.58 2.45
N TRP A 103 12.28 23.14 1.45
CA TRP A 103 10.82 23.28 1.40
C TRP A 103 10.11 22.01 1.91
N PHE A 104 10.69 20.85 1.63
CA PHE A 104 10.13 19.55 1.97
C PHE A 104 10.90 18.85 3.10
N SER A 105 11.91 19.50 3.69
CA SER A 105 12.79 18.91 4.72
C SER A 105 13.34 17.55 4.31
N THR A 106 13.79 17.45 3.07
CA THR A 106 14.40 16.24 2.49
C THR A 106 15.92 16.35 2.44
N ALA A 107 16.60 15.24 2.72
CA ALA A 107 18.04 15.10 2.47
C ALA A 107 18.26 14.29 1.20
N SER A 108 19.30 14.61 0.43
CA SER A 108 19.60 13.83 -0.78
C SER A 108 19.91 12.37 -0.42
N LEU A 109 19.26 11.45 -1.12
CA LEU A 109 19.44 10.01 -0.92
C LEU A 109 20.50 9.46 -1.88
N ASN A 110 21.27 8.48 -1.38
CA ASN A 110 22.14 7.66 -2.21
C ASN A 110 21.32 6.71 -3.10
N ILE A 111 21.94 6.24 -4.19
CA ILE A 111 21.31 5.32 -5.14
C ILE A 111 20.84 4.03 -4.45
N GLU A 112 21.62 3.48 -3.52
CA GLU A 112 21.23 2.26 -2.80
C GLU A 112 19.95 2.47 -1.96
N GLN A 113 19.84 3.60 -1.25
CA GLN A 113 18.64 3.94 -0.48
C GLN A 113 17.43 4.14 -1.40
N TRP A 114 17.64 4.76 -2.56
CA TRP A 114 16.64 4.88 -3.61
C TRP A 114 16.15 3.52 -4.12
N LEU A 115 17.06 2.59 -4.38
CA LEU A 115 16.72 1.24 -4.84
C LEU A 115 15.91 0.48 -3.78
N TRP A 116 16.24 0.63 -2.50
CA TRP A 116 15.43 0.05 -1.42
C TRP A 116 14.04 0.65 -1.33
N CYS A 117 13.91 1.98 -1.45
CA CYS A 117 12.60 2.65 -1.51
C CYS A 117 11.76 2.15 -2.70
N LEU A 118 12.41 2.00 -3.87
CA LEU A 118 11.79 1.48 -5.09
C LEU A 118 11.38 0.01 -4.92
N ALA A 119 12.23 -0.82 -4.33
CA ALA A 119 11.95 -2.23 -4.09
C ALA A 119 10.73 -2.42 -3.16
N LEU A 120 10.64 -1.64 -2.09
CA LEU A 120 9.47 -1.64 -1.20
C LEU A 120 8.21 -1.15 -1.92
N GLY A 121 8.34 -0.15 -2.78
CA GLY A 121 7.26 0.31 -3.65
C GLY A 121 6.79 -0.75 -4.66
N ILE A 122 7.69 -1.48 -5.31
CA ILE A 122 7.34 -2.60 -6.21
C ILE A 122 6.72 -3.73 -5.41
N GLY A 123 7.15 -3.93 -4.16
CA GLY A 123 6.54 -4.84 -3.19
C GLY A 123 5.03 -4.64 -3.04
N THR A 124 4.53 -3.40 -3.14
CA THR A 124 3.09 -3.11 -3.13
C THR A 124 2.33 -3.78 -4.28
N LEU A 125 2.94 -3.93 -5.46
CA LEU A 125 2.33 -4.65 -6.62
C LEU A 125 2.17 -6.14 -6.31
N LEU A 126 3.21 -6.76 -5.75
CA LEU A 126 3.18 -8.15 -5.34
C LEU A 126 2.17 -8.39 -4.21
N TRP A 127 2.13 -7.48 -3.24
CA TRP A 127 1.17 -7.51 -2.15
C TRP A 127 -0.28 -7.45 -2.63
N GLY A 128 -0.57 -6.65 -3.66
CA GLY A 128 -1.88 -6.62 -4.31
C GLY A 128 -2.32 -8.03 -4.77
N GLN A 129 -1.42 -8.78 -5.40
CA GLN A 129 -1.70 -10.16 -5.82
C GLN A 129 -1.92 -11.10 -4.63
N VAL A 130 -1.21 -10.91 -3.52
CA VAL A 130 -1.40 -11.68 -2.28
C VAL A 130 -2.79 -11.42 -1.69
N ILE A 131 -3.24 -10.17 -1.61
CA ILE A 131 -4.60 -9.83 -1.15
C ILE A 131 -5.64 -10.54 -2.01
N PHE A 132 -5.49 -10.50 -3.34
CA PHE A 132 -6.39 -11.18 -4.28
C PHE A 132 -6.42 -12.70 -4.09
N LYS A 133 -5.30 -13.35 -3.76
CA LYS A 133 -5.24 -14.81 -3.57
C LYS A 133 -5.70 -15.27 -2.17
N VAL A 134 -5.25 -14.58 -1.11
CA VAL A 134 -5.44 -15.01 0.28
C VAL A 134 -6.80 -14.61 0.84
N PHE A 135 -7.31 -13.42 0.50
CA PHE A 135 -8.52 -12.87 1.11
C PHE A 135 -9.81 -13.26 0.38
N LEU A 136 -9.73 -13.76 -0.86
CA LEU A 136 -10.90 -14.16 -1.64
C LEU A 136 -11.60 -15.46 -1.17
N PRO A 137 -10.93 -16.55 -0.75
CA PRO A 137 -11.65 -17.79 -0.45
C PRO A 137 -12.06 -18.00 1.02
N ARG A 138 -11.50 -17.29 2.02
CA ARG A 138 -11.70 -17.65 3.44
C ARG A 138 -12.76 -16.84 4.20
N PHE A 139 -12.67 -15.51 4.20
CA PHE A 139 -13.57 -14.68 5.03
C PHE A 139 -15.03 -14.69 4.53
N PHE A 140 -15.23 -14.62 3.21
CA PHE A 140 -16.58 -14.61 2.65
C PHE A 140 -17.24 -15.99 2.68
N ARG A 141 -16.44 -17.08 2.62
CA ARG A 141 -16.96 -18.45 2.72
C ARG A 141 -17.45 -18.77 4.14
N GLN A 142 -16.72 -18.34 5.18
CA GLN A 142 -17.15 -18.53 6.57
C GLN A 142 -18.43 -17.74 6.90
N LEU A 143 -18.49 -16.46 6.51
CA LEU A 143 -19.67 -15.60 6.76
C LEU A 143 -20.88 -16.02 5.92
N PHE A 144 -20.69 -16.39 4.66
CA PHE A 144 -21.77 -16.87 3.80
C PHE A 144 -22.29 -18.25 4.24
N LEU A 145 -21.43 -19.14 4.76
CA LEU A 145 -21.88 -20.40 5.38
C LEU A 145 -22.66 -20.16 6.69
N LEU A 146 -22.24 -19.20 7.53
CA LEU A 146 -22.97 -18.84 8.74
C LEU A 146 -24.34 -18.20 8.43
N LEU A 147 -24.41 -17.30 7.45
CA LEU A 147 -25.67 -16.69 7.02
C LEU A 147 -26.61 -17.68 6.30
N ARG A 148 -26.08 -18.61 5.51
CA ARG A 148 -26.88 -19.67 4.87
C ARG A 148 -27.36 -20.74 5.87
N GLY A 149 -26.62 -20.96 6.95
CA GLY A 149 -27.07 -21.74 8.12
C GLY A 149 -28.23 -21.08 8.85
N SER A 150 -28.18 -19.75 9.04
CA SER A 150 -29.26 -19.01 9.69
C SER A 150 -30.56 -18.98 8.87
N ILE A 151 -30.48 -18.84 7.54
CA ILE A 151 -31.67 -18.76 6.67
C ILE A 151 -32.38 -20.13 6.53
N ARG A 152 -31.65 -21.25 6.58
CA ARG A 152 -32.27 -22.59 6.50
C ARG A 152 -33.04 -22.94 7.77
N VAL A 153 -32.55 -22.54 8.95
CA VAL A 153 -33.23 -22.79 10.23
C VAL A 153 -34.52 -21.99 10.36
N THR A 154 -34.57 -20.74 9.88
CA THR A 154 -35.79 -19.93 9.97
C THR A 154 -36.92 -20.47 9.09
N LYS A 155 -36.62 -20.97 7.87
CA LYS A 155 -37.67 -21.55 7.02
C LYS A 155 -38.24 -22.86 7.57
N SER A 156 -37.41 -23.70 8.22
CA SER A 156 -37.90 -24.93 8.87
C SER A 156 -38.68 -24.66 10.16
N CYS A 157 -38.37 -23.60 10.90
CA CYS A 157 -39.11 -23.25 12.13
C CYS A 157 -40.45 -22.55 11.84
N PHE A 158 -40.55 -21.77 10.75
CA PHE A 158 -41.79 -21.09 10.38
C PHE A 158 -42.84 -22.04 9.78
N LEU A 159 -42.43 -23.08 9.06
CA LEU A 159 -43.34 -24.13 8.57
C LEU A 159 -43.86 -25.08 9.66
N ALA A 160 -43.17 -25.17 10.80
CA ALA A 160 -43.56 -26.05 11.91
C ALA A 160 -44.53 -25.38 12.92
N LYS A 161 -44.74 -24.06 12.85
CA LYS A 161 -45.60 -23.32 13.80
C LYS A 161 -46.93 -22.80 13.21
N GLY A 162 -47.25 -23.17 11.98
CA GLY A 162 -48.49 -22.76 11.28
C GLY A 162 -49.51 -23.88 11.06
N CYS A 163 -49.38 -25.02 11.74
CA CYS A 163 -50.33 -26.12 11.65
C CYS A 163 -50.80 -26.51 13.06
N PHE A 164 -51.60 -25.64 13.67
CA PHE A 164 -52.67 -25.99 14.59
C PHE A 164 -53.70 -24.86 14.59
#